data_AF-A0A1G2CMB2-F1
#
_entry.id   AF-A0A1G2CMB2-F1
#
_cell.length_a   1.000
_cell.length_b   1.000
_cell.length_c   1.000
_cell.angle_alpha   90.00
_cell.angle_beta   90.00
_cell.angle_gamma   90.00
#
_symmetry.space_group_name_H-M   'P 1'
#
loop_
_entity.id
_entity.type
_entity.pdbx_description
1 polymer ?
#
loop_
_entity_poly.entity_id
_entity_poly.type
_entity_poly.pdbx_seq_one_letter_code
_entity_poly.pdbx_strand_id
1 'polypeptide(L)'
;MKEQYFEKKLESPGRIDLEKDTLKETLSRIDTPIVEIHDFPEEGKWDFKKESFELSLSCDEAEFIPAMQRYRMDTLNKNELAKQWRTLKSYKFRSGEDKLDTTEILPDGWKVIFRPSSGYLGGAGTDDETKTILVDQDITKPVAILQLSHEAGHAQIMESMTDEERNFVLDTRKEFKEAGREQQEIEGDKIDRVIKDERDAWAFALRTIKPLIKSGILSLNDVRNFIHDIALKSYSNDVRSLIEKDLIKTKNNK
;
A
#
# COMPACT_ATOMS: atom_id res chain seq x y z
N MET A 1 -15.72 19.55 19.99
CA MET A 1 -14.40 19.07 20.50
C MET A 1 -13.99 17.71 19.92
N LYS A 2 -14.89 16.74 19.70
CA LYS A 2 -14.58 15.45 19.06
C LYS A 2 -14.09 15.60 17.60
N GLU A 3 -14.77 16.41 16.76
CA GLU A 3 -14.39 16.69 15.36
C GLU A 3 -12.96 17.21 15.22
N GLN A 4 -12.63 18.31 15.91
CA GLN A 4 -11.31 18.94 15.83
C GLN A 4 -10.14 18.04 16.30
N TYR A 5 -10.38 17.06 17.18
CA TYR A 5 -9.32 16.20 17.70
C TYR A 5 -8.90 15.13 16.67
N PHE A 6 -9.86 14.53 15.99
CA PHE A 6 -9.59 13.52 14.96
C PHE A 6 -9.16 14.14 13.64
N GLU A 7 -9.73 15.29 13.26
CA GLU A 7 -9.29 16.06 12.09
C GLU A 7 -7.80 16.43 12.21
N LYS A 8 -7.35 16.93 13.37
CA LYS A 8 -5.92 17.25 13.60
C LYS A 8 -4.97 16.05 13.53
N LYS A 9 -5.44 14.81 13.78
CA LYS A 9 -4.60 13.61 13.69
C LYS A 9 -4.43 13.09 12.25
N LEU A 10 -5.39 13.40 11.37
CA LEU A 10 -5.39 13.00 9.96
C LEU A 10 -4.87 14.11 9.04
N GLU A 11 -4.98 15.37 9.45
CA GLU A 11 -4.45 16.51 8.72
C GLU A 11 -2.99 16.78 9.08
N SER A 12 -2.11 16.68 8.08
CA SER A 12 -0.80 17.31 8.16
C SER A 12 -0.98 18.84 8.19
N PRO A 13 -0.23 19.59 9.02
CA PRO A 13 -0.25 21.05 9.00
C PRO A 13 0.28 21.54 7.65
N GLY A 14 -0.64 21.77 6.70
CA GLY A 14 -0.33 22.11 5.32
C GLY A 14 -1.28 21.53 4.26
N ARG A 15 -2.44 20.99 4.65
CA ARG A 15 -3.44 20.44 3.73
C ARG A 15 -3.87 21.48 2.70
N ILE A 16 -3.47 21.29 1.45
CA ILE A 16 -3.97 22.02 0.28
C ILE A 16 -5.04 21.12 -0.33
N ASP A 17 -6.29 21.58 -0.39
CA ASP A 17 -7.29 20.91 -1.23
C ASP A 17 -6.81 21.00 -2.68
N LEU A 18 -6.29 19.90 -3.21
CA LEU A 18 -5.78 19.86 -4.57
C LEU A 18 -6.94 19.97 -5.56
N GLU A 19 -6.79 20.84 -6.55
CA GLU A 19 -7.69 20.89 -7.69
C GLU A 19 -7.66 19.56 -8.45
N LYS A 20 -8.78 19.19 -9.07
CA LYS A 20 -8.93 17.90 -9.80
C LYS A 20 -7.83 17.68 -10.83
N ASP A 21 -7.36 18.75 -11.47
CA ASP A 21 -6.31 18.68 -12.47
C ASP A 21 -4.94 18.38 -11.83
N THR A 22 -4.64 18.92 -10.65
CA THR A 22 -3.40 18.63 -9.92
C THR A 22 -3.34 17.17 -9.46
N LEU A 23 -4.48 16.61 -9.04
CA LEU A 23 -4.58 15.19 -8.69
C LEU A 23 -4.36 14.29 -9.91
N LYS A 24 -4.97 14.65 -11.04
CA LYS A 24 -4.83 13.92 -12.31
C LYS A 24 -3.38 13.91 -12.79
N GLU A 25 -2.68 15.05 -12.69
CA GLU A 25 -1.27 15.14 -13.03
C GLU A 25 -0.38 14.32 -12.08
N THR A 26 -0.63 14.40 -10.77
CA THR A 26 0.04 13.56 -9.77
C THR A 26 -0.08 12.09 -10.15
N LEU A 27 -1.32 11.63 -10.42
CA LEU A 27 -1.61 10.27 -10.83
C LEU A 27 -0.89 9.88 -12.13
N SER A 28 -0.90 10.76 -13.13
CA SER A 28 -0.21 10.53 -14.39
C SER A 28 1.29 10.31 -14.17
N ARG A 29 1.94 11.05 -13.27
CA ARG A 29 3.37 10.91 -12.99
C ARG A 29 3.69 9.62 -12.24
N ILE A 30 2.93 9.29 -11.20
CA ILE A 30 3.22 8.11 -10.37
C ILE A 30 2.77 6.79 -11.01
N ASP A 31 1.84 6.82 -11.96
CA ASP A 31 1.35 5.65 -12.71
C ASP A 31 2.13 5.41 -14.01
N THR A 32 3.07 6.29 -14.36
CA THR A 32 3.94 6.09 -15.54
C THR A 32 5.08 5.13 -15.19
N PRO A 33 5.27 4.04 -15.94
CA PRO A 33 6.40 3.12 -15.77
C PRO A 33 7.76 3.83 -15.80
N ILE A 34 8.67 3.50 -14.87
CA ILE A 34 10.04 4.03 -14.87
C ILE A 34 10.89 3.44 -15.99
N VAL A 35 10.52 2.23 -16.43
CA VAL A 35 11.06 1.49 -17.57
C VAL A 35 9.91 0.74 -18.22
N GLU A 36 9.97 0.56 -19.53
CA GLU A 36 8.93 -0.18 -20.25
C GLU A 36 9.28 -1.67 -20.32
N ILE A 37 8.37 -2.51 -19.83
CA ILE A 37 8.36 -3.96 -20.04
C ILE A 37 7.01 -4.28 -20.68
N HIS A 38 7.01 -4.56 -21.98
CA HIS A 38 5.77 -4.76 -22.72
C HIS A 38 5.06 -6.06 -22.36
N ASP A 39 5.83 -7.12 -22.06
CA ASP A 39 5.31 -8.41 -21.65
C ASP A 39 6.13 -8.95 -20.47
N PHE A 40 5.43 -9.32 -19.41
CA PHE A 40 5.99 -10.10 -18.31
C PHE A 40 5.78 -11.59 -18.61
N PRO A 41 6.79 -12.33 -19.12
CA PRO A 41 6.73 -13.79 -19.27
C PRO A 41 6.59 -14.49 -17.91
N GLU A 42 6.30 -15.79 -17.92
CA GLU A 42 6.24 -16.62 -16.70
C GLU A 42 7.52 -16.49 -15.87
N GLU A 43 8.69 -16.59 -16.50
CA GLU A 43 10.00 -16.30 -15.90
C GLU A 43 10.66 -15.14 -16.65
N GLY A 44 11.25 -14.19 -15.92
CA GLY A 44 12.04 -13.14 -16.56
C GLY A 44 13.00 -12.43 -15.62
N LYS A 45 14.05 -11.87 -16.22
CA LYS A 45 15.03 -11.01 -15.56
C LYS A 45 15.40 -9.85 -16.49
N TRP A 46 15.41 -8.64 -15.93
CA TRP A 46 15.72 -7.41 -16.63
C TRP A 46 16.71 -6.58 -15.83
N ASP A 47 17.65 -5.98 -16.55
CA ASP A 47 18.64 -5.06 -16.01
C ASP A 47 18.62 -3.79 -16.85
N PHE A 48 18.27 -2.66 -16.23
CA PHE A 48 18.20 -1.36 -16.85
C PHE A 48 19.25 -0.44 -16.26
N LYS A 49 20.00 0.23 -17.13
CA LYS A 49 20.98 1.24 -16.75
C LYS A 49 20.65 2.55 -17.45
N LYS A 50 20.34 3.57 -16.66
CA LYS A 50 20.13 4.96 -17.09
C LYS A 50 21.17 5.84 -16.43
N GLU A 51 21.31 7.08 -16.89
CA GLU A 51 22.29 8.02 -16.31
C GLU A 51 22.02 8.29 -14.82
N SER A 52 20.75 8.35 -14.42
CA SER A 52 20.33 8.69 -13.05
C SER A 52 20.06 7.49 -12.14
N PHE A 53 19.95 6.27 -12.68
CA PHE A 53 19.64 5.07 -11.90
C PHE A 53 20.00 3.75 -12.58
N GLU A 54 20.08 2.70 -11.77
CA GLU A 54 20.09 1.30 -12.19
C GLU A 54 18.89 0.57 -11.58
N LEU A 55 18.25 -0.29 -12.36
CA LEU A 55 17.13 -1.12 -11.92
C LEU A 55 17.36 -2.57 -12.39
N SER A 56 17.39 -3.49 -11.44
CA SER A 56 17.34 -4.93 -11.71
C SER A 56 16.01 -5.49 -11.19
N LEU A 57 15.33 -6.27 -12.02
CA LEU A 57 14.04 -6.87 -11.72
C LEU A 57 14.05 -8.33 -12.16
N SER A 58 13.49 -9.22 -11.36
CA SER A 58 13.23 -10.59 -11.78
C SER A 58 11.94 -11.13 -11.20
N CYS A 59 11.26 -11.99 -11.97
CA CYS A 59 10.02 -12.64 -11.56
C CYS A 59 9.94 -14.08 -12.06
N ASP A 60 9.15 -14.86 -11.34
CA ASP A 60 8.76 -16.23 -11.70
C ASP A 60 7.22 -16.32 -11.83
N GLU A 61 6.74 -17.49 -12.27
CA GLU A 61 5.31 -17.78 -12.32
C GLU A 61 4.72 -17.66 -10.91
N ALA A 62 3.49 -17.15 -10.81
CA ALA A 62 2.78 -17.11 -9.54
C ALA A 62 2.00 -18.40 -9.34
N GLU A 63 2.17 -19.02 -8.17
CA GLU A 63 1.23 -20.03 -7.70
C GLU A 63 -0.09 -19.37 -7.29
N PHE A 64 -1.22 -20.03 -7.57
CA PHE A 64 -2.52 -19.56 -7.10
C PHE A 64 -2.54 -19.48 -5.57
N ILE A 65 -2.98 -18.34 -5.04
CA ILE A 65 -3.38 -18.20 -3.65
C ILE A 65 -4.83 -17.69 -3.56
N PRO A 66 -5.62 -18.11 -2.54
CA PRO A 66 -7.01 -17.68 -2.40
C PRO A 66 -7.19 -16.16 -2.42
N ALA A 67 -6.25 -15.40 -1.84
CA ALA A 67 -6.30 -13.94 -1.78
C ALA A 67 -6.30 -13.26 -3.17
N MET A 68 -5.80 -13.92 -4.24
CA MET A 68 -5.90 -13.38 -5.61
C MET A 68 -7.34 -13.17 -6.06
N GLN A 69 -8.29 -13.94 -5.53
CA GLN A 69 -9.71 -13.82 -5.87
C GLN A 69 -10.32 -12.50 -5.40
N ARG A 70 -9.70 -11.82 -4.41
CA ARG A 70 -10.14 -10.49 -3.95
C ARG A 70 -10.06 -9.43 -5.07
N TYR A 71 -9.25 -9.67 -6.11
CA TYR A 71 -8.97 -8.73 -7.20
C TYR A 71 -9.63 -9.10 -8.55
N ARG A 72 -10.58 -10.06 -8.54
CA ARG A 72 -11.40 -10.44 -9.71
C ARG A 72 -12.83 -10.77 -9.27
N MET A 73 -13.80 -10.33 -10.07
CA MET A 73 -15.18 -10.85 -10.01
C MET A 73 -15.31 -12.05 -10.99
N ASP A 74 -15.29 -13.24 -10.43
CA ASP A 74 -16.19 -14.37 -10.72
C ASP A 74 -16.05 -15.19 -12.03
N THR A 75 -15.13 -14.91 -12.96
CA THR A 75 -15.17 -15.59 -14.29
C THR A 75 -14.01 -16.51 -14.67
N LEU A 76 -12.90 -16.53 -13.92
CA LEU A 76 -11.71 -17.31 -14.27
C LEU A 76 -11.50 -18.49 -13.33
N ASN A 77 -11.04 -19.62 -13.87
CA ASN A 77 -10.58 -20.71 -13.02
C ASN A 77 -9.23 -20.37 -12.35
N LYS A 78 -8.85 -21.13 -11.32
CA LYS A 78 -7.65 -20.86 -10.51
C LYS A 78 -6.37 -20.76 -11.33
N ASN A 79 -6.20 -21.61 -12.34
CA ASN A 79 -5.00 -21.65 -13.17
C ASN A 79 -4.94 -20.46 -14.13
N GLU A 80 -6.07 -20.08 -14.73
CA GLU A 80 -6.16 -18.90 -15.57
C GLU A 80 -5.94 -17.61 -14.78
N LEU A 81 -6.39 -17.58 -13.52
CA LEU A 81 -6.12 -16.47 -12.63
C LEU A 81 -4.62 -16.37 -12.34
N ALA A 82 -3.98 -17.45 -11.90
CA ALA A 82 -2.55 -17.47 -11.56
C ALA A 82 -1.66 -16.99 -12.72
N LYS A 83 -1.98 -17.36 -13.96
CA LYS A 83 -1.26 -16.92 -15.17
C LYS A 83 -1.21 -15.41 -15.40
N GLN A 84 -2.08 -14.65 -14.74
CA GLN A 84 -2.07 -13.18 -14.82
C GLN A 84 -1.14 -12.53 -13.81
N TRP A 85 -0.61 -13.30 -12.86
CA TRP A 85 0.23 -12.81 -11.78
C TRP A 85 1.65 -13.34 -11.91
N ARG A 86 2.59 -12.64 -11.28
CA ARG A 86 4.00 -13.01 -11.22
C ARG A 86 4.49 -12.94 -9.78
N THR A 87 5.31 -13.89 -9.37
CA THR A 87 6.03 -13.80 -8.10
C THR A 87 7.25 -12.92 -8.32
N LEU A 88 7.34 -11.80 -7.61
CA LEU A 88 8.50 -10.94 -7.65
C LEU A 88 9.64 -11.59 -6.87
N LYS A 89 10.74 -11.91 -7.55
CA LYS A 89 11.93 -12.53 -6.96
C LYS A 89 12.93 -11.49 -6.49
N SER A 90 13.10 -10.42 -7.27
CA SER A 90 13.90 -9.29 -6.86
C SER A 90 13.44 -8.02 -7.57
N TYR A 91 13.47 -6.91 -6.85
CA TYR A 91 13.42 -5.57 -7.41
C TYR A 91 14.50 -4.76 -6.68
N LYS A 92 15.52 -4.34 -7.41
CA LYS A 92 16.69 -3.65 -6.89
C LYS A 92 16.88 -2.36 -7.65
N PHE A 93 16.57 -1.25 -7.01
CA PHE A 93 16.77 0.09 -7.54
C PHE A 93 17.97 0.73 -6.87
N ARG A 94 18.83 1.39 -7.65
CA ARG A 94 20.00 2.13 -7.15
C ARG A 94 20.10 3.48 -7.82
N SER A 95 20.37 4.52 -7.03
CA SER A 95 20.74 5.85 -7.54
C SER A 95 21.85 6.42 -6.65
N GLY A 96 23.07 6.49 -7.19
CA GLY A 96 24.26 6.80 -6.40
C GLY A 96 24.48 5.78 -5.28
N GLU A 97 24.58 6.27 -4.03
CA GLU A 97 24.72 5.44 -2.83
C GLU A 97 23.39 4.92 -2.28
N ASP A 98 22.26 5.50 -2.70
CA ASP A 98 20.93 5.11 -2.23
C ASP A 98 20.43 3.88 -2.98
N LYS A 99 19.85 2.92 -2.25
CA LYS A 99 19.28 1.69 -2.80
C LYS A 99 17.93 1.32 -2.18
N LEU A 100 17.09 0.68 -2.98
CA LEU A 100 15.88 -0.03 -2.55
C LEU A 100 16.03 -1.46 -3.06
N ASP A 101 15.96 -2.45 -2.17
CA ASP A 101 15.99 -3.87 -2.51
C ASP A 101 14.81 -4.56 -1.83
N THR A 102 13.87 -5.08 -2.62
CA THR A 102 12.68 -5.73 -2.04
C THR A 102 13.04 -6.97 -1.22
N THR A 103 14.18 -7.61 -1.50
CA THR A 103 14.65 -8.76 -0.70
C THR A 103 15.19 -8.35 0.67
N GLU A 104 15.47 -7.06 0.89
CA GLU A 104 15.95 -6.52 2.18
C GLU A 104 14.83 -5.91 3.03
N ILE A 105 13.69 -5.54 2.44
CA ILE A 105 12.57 -4.88 3.16
C ILE A 105 11.47 -5.85 3.57
N LEU A 106 11.40 -7.04 2.98
CA LEU A 106 10.39 -8.03 3.30
C LEU A 106 10.81 -8.83 4.55
N PRO A 107 9.89 -9.14 5.46
CA PRO A 107 10.20 -10.05 6.57
C PRO A 107 10.46 -11.47 6.07
N ASP A 108 11.10 -12.29 6.91
CA ASP A 108 11.41 -13.67 6.57
C ASP A 108 10.16 -14.49 6.20
N GLY A 109 10.25 -15.20 5.07
CA GLY A 109 9.16 -16.03 4.54
C GLY A 109 8.07 -15.26 3.80
N TRP A 110 8.14 -13.92 3.73
CA TRP A 110 7.20 -13.13 2.94
C TRP A 110 7.57 -13.13 1.46
N LYS A 111 6.55 -13.12 0.60
CA LYS A 111 6.69 -12.99 -0.85
C LYS A 111 5.80 -11.89 -1.41
N VAL A 112 6.16 -11.43 -2.60
CA VAL A 112 5.38 -10.43 -3.35
C VAL A 112 4.85 -11.08 -4.61
N ILE A 113 3.55 -10.94 -4.86
CA ILE A 113 2.91 -11.38 -6.08
C ILE A 113 2.23 -10.18 -6.72
N PHE A 114 2.57 -9.88 -7.98
CA PHE A 114 2.05 -8.70 -8.68
C PHE A 114 1.33 -9.05 -9.98
N ARG A 115 0.35 -8.23 -10.38
CA ARG A 115 -0.40 -8.38 -11.63
C ARG A 115 0.07 -7.31 -12.64
N PRO A 116 0.84 -7.67 -13.67
CA PRO A 116 1.41 -6.70 -14.61
C PRO A 116 0.38 -5.87 -15.39
N SER A 117 -0.82 -6.42 -15.63
CA SER A 117 -1.80 -5.88 -16.57
C SER A 117 -3.09 -5.40 -15.90
N SER A 118 -3.00 -4.65 -14.81
CA SER A 118 -4.15 -3.91 -14.29
C SER A 118 -4.34 -2.60 -15.07
N GLY A 119 -5.51 -2.46 -15.71
CA GLY A 119 -5.86 -1.26 -16.49
C GLY A 119 -6.25 -0.03 -15.66
N TYR A 120 -6.12 -0.10 -14.34
CA TYR A 120 -6.47 0.97 -13.39
C TYR A 120 -5.44 0.99 -12.25
N LEU A 121 -5.39 2.08 -11.47
CA LEU A 121 -4.60 2.12 -10.23
C LEU A 121 -4.99 0.94 -9.34
N GLY A 122 -4.12 -0.07 -9.33
CA GLY A 122 -4.27 -1.24 -8.48
C GLY A 122 -4.25 -0.88 -7.02
N GLY A 123 -4.89 -1.72 -6.20
CA GLY A 123 -4.59 -1.77 -4.78
C GLY A 123 -3.40 -2.69 -4.52
N ALA A 124 -2.73 -2.48 -3.39
CA ALA A 124 -1.94 -3.53 -2.77
C ALA A 124 -2.63 -4.01 -1.49
N GLY A 125 -2.20 -5.15 -0.96
CA GLY A 125 -2.68 -5.65 0.31
C GLY A 125 -1.85 -6.81 0.82
N THR A 126 -1.73 -6.92 2.14
CA THR A 126 -1.17 -8.11 2.80
C THR A 126 -2.18 -9.24 2.92
N ASP A 127 -1.66 -10.46 2.86
CA ASP A 127 -2.33 -11.68 3.26
C ASP A 127 -1.43 -12.41 4.26
N ASP A 128 -1.68 -12.18 5.55
CA ASP A 128 -0.84 -12.67 6.65
C ASP A 128 -0.81 -14.21 6.71
N GLU A 129 -1.90 -14.88 6.35
CA GLU A 129 -2.00 -16.35 6.34
C GLU A 129 -0.99 -16.98 5.38
N THR A 130 -0.88 -16.44 4.16
CA THR A 130 0.06 -16.92 3.15
C THR A 130 1.36 -16.14 3.10
N LYS A 131 1.58 -15.22 4.06
CA LYS A 131 2.71 -14.26 4.10
C LYS A 131 2.98 -13.62 2.74
N THR A 132 1.92 -13.13 2.09
CA THR A 132 2.01 -12.61 0.73
C THR A 132 1.57 -11.17 0.68
N ILE A 133 2.32 -10.33 -0.03
CA ILE A 133 1.86 -9.02 -0.48
C ILE A 133 1.38 -9.15 -1.91
N LEU A 134 0.11 -8.83 -2.14
CA LEU A 134 -0.48 -8.75 -3.47
C LEU A 134 -0.40 -7.31 -3.95
N VAL A 135 0.16 -7.11 -5.15
CA VAL A 135 0.24 -5.80 -5.82
C VAL A 135 -0.52 -5.89 -7.13
N ASP A 136 -1.72 -5.31 -7.19
CA ASP A 136 -2.55 -5.39 -8.39
C ASP A 136 -2.12 -4.39 -9.48
N GLN A 137 -0.83 -4.36 -9.82
CA GLN A 137 -0.27 -3.37 -10.74
C GLN A 137 1.08 -3.79 -11.32
N ASP A 138 1.44 -3.16 -12.44
CA ASP A 138 2.78 -3.21 -12.99
C ASP A 138 3.82 -2.68 -11.99
N ILE A 139 4.75 -3.55 -11.61
CA ILE A 139 5.79 -3.27 -10.61
C ILE A 139 6.83 -2.25 -11.08
N THR A 140 6.87 -1.90 -12.38
CA THR A 140 7.72 -0.83 -12.91
C THR A 140 7.16 0.56 -12.63
N LYS A 141 5.90 0.66 -12.19
CA LYS A 141 5.27 1.95 -11.87
C LYS A 141 5.67 2.41 -10.47
N PRO A 142 6.02 3.70 -10.28
CA PRO A 142 6.35 4.23 -8.97
C PRO A 142 5.28 4.02 -7.89
N VAL A 143 4.00 4.13 -8.27
CA VAL A 143 2.88 3.89 -7.35
C VAL A 143 2.82 2.45 -6.84
N ALA A 144 3.16 1.46 -7.68
CA ALA A 144 3.20 0.06 -7.28
C ALA A 144 4.29 -0.19 -6.23
N ILE A 145 5.46 0.43 -6.40
CA ILE A 145 6.57 0.35 -5.43
C ILE A 145 6.25 1.09 -4.13
N LEU A 146 5.55 2.22 -4.22
CA LEU A 146 5.08 2.96 -3.04
C LEU A 146 4.07 2.14 -2.23
N GLN A 147 3.08 1.55 -2.88
CA GLN A 147 2.09 0.68 -2.25
C GLN A 147 2.73 -0.61 -1.70
N LEU A 148 3.60 -1.27 -2.47
CA LEU A 148 4.38 -2.41 -1.99
C LEU A 148 5.16 -2.06 -0.72
N SER A 149 5.83 -0.90 -0.71
CA SER A 149 6.60 -0.47 0.46
C SER A 149 5.71 -0.21 1.67
N HIS A 150 4.49 0.27 1.47
CA HIS A 150 3.49 0.44 2.53
C HIS A 150 3.04 -0.91 3.10
N GLU A 151 2.68 -1.88 2.25
CA GLU A 151 2.31 -3.23 2.70
C GLU A 151 3.47 -3.97 3.38
N ALA A 152 4.70 -3.78 2.90
CA ALA A 152 5.89 -4.30 3.56
C ALA A 152 6.07 -3.70 4.96
N GLY A 153 5.71 -2.42 5.14
CA GLY A 153 5.64 -1.77 6.45
C GLY A 153 4.65 -2.45 7.38
N HIS A 154 3.44 -2.79 6.89
CA HIS A 154 2.49 -3.58 7.66
C HIS A 154 3.07 -4.95 8.03
N ALA A 155 3.63 -5.69 7.07
CA ALA A 155 4.21 -7.01 7.31
C ALA A 155 5.32 -6.97 8.38
N GLN A 156 6.25 -6.01 8.30
CA GLN A 156 7.32 -5.82 9.28
C GLN A 156 6.80 -5.56 10.69
N ILE A 157 5.78 -4.71 10.82
CA ILE A 157 5.15 -4.40 12.10
C ILE A 157 4.47 -5.66 12.66
N MET A 158 3.72 -6.39 11.84
CA MET A 158 2.98 -7.59 12.25
C MET A 158 3.88 -8.77 12.65
N GLU A 159 5.07 -8.90 12.07
CA GLU A 159 6.05 -9.94 12.46
C GLU A 159 6.78 -9.61 13.77
N SER A 160 6.74 -8.36 14.22
CA SER A 160 7.31 -7.96 15.52
C SER A 160 6.37 -8.17 16.72
N MET A 161 5.11 -8.53 16.45
CA MET A 161 4.04 -8.68 17.44
C MET A 161 3.91 -10.12 17.94
N THR A 162 3.36 -10.31 19.15
CA THR A 162 2.87 -11.63 19.57
C THR A 162 1.61 -12.02 18.78
N ASP A 163 1.25 -13.31 18.81
CA ASP A 163 0.03 -13.77 18.13
C ASP A 163 -1.24 -13.11 18.70
N GLU A 164 -1.28 -12.84 20.00
CA GLU A 164 -2.40 -12.13 20.64
C GLU A 164 -2.49 -10.67 20.15
N GLU A 165 -1.36 -9.97 20.08
CA GLU A 165 -1.30 -8.60 19.57
C GLU A 165 -1.68 -8.53 18.10
N ARG A 166 -1.20 -9.48 17.29
CA ARG A 166 -1.53 -9.64 15.87
C ARG A 166 -3.03 -9.84 15.68
N ASN A 167 -3.64 -10.79 16.40
CA ASN A 167 -5.08 -11.06 16.31
C ASN A 167 -5.89 -9.83 16.71
N PHE A 168 -5.50 -9.15 17.79
CA PHE A 168 -6.14 -7.91 18.21
C PHE A 168 -6.09 -6.83 17.12
N VAL A 169 -4.96 -6.66 16.42
CA VAL A 169 -4.83 -5.71 15.30
C VAL A 169 -5.75 -6.08 14.15
N LEU A 170 -5.77 -7.35 13.75
CA LEU A 170 -6.60 -7.83 12.64
C LEU A 170 -8.08 -7.64 12.93
N ASP A 171 -8.53 -7.98 14.14
CA ASP A 171 -9.91 -7.76 14.60
C ASP A 171 -10.24 -6.26 14.64
N THR A 172 -9.33 -5.43 15.16
CA THR A 172 -9.49 -3.97 15.19
C THR A 172 -9.66 -3.37 13.79
N ARG A 173 -8.87 -3.82 12.81
CA ARG A 173 -8.98 -3.36 11.41
C ARG A 173 -10.30 -3.79 10.78
N LYS A 174 -10.75 -5.01 11.06
CA LYS A 174 -12.03 -5.53 10.58
C LYS A 174 -13.20 -4.72 11.16
N GLU A 175 -13.21 -4.54 12.47
CA GLU A 175 -14.24 -3.75 13.15
C GLU A 175 -14.30 -2.31 12.65
N PHE A 176 -13.15 -1.67 12.40
CA PHE A 176 -13.12 -0.32 11.82
C PHE A 176 -13.78 -0.26 10.44
N LYS A 177 -13.47 -1.23 9.56
CA LYS A 177 -14.08 -1.31 8.22
C LYS A 177 -15.59 -1.59 8.29
N GLU A 178 -16.01 -2.48 9.18
CA GLU A 178 -17.43 -2.78 9.42
C GLU A 178 -18.17 -1.56 9.98
N ALA A 179 -17.59 -0.86 10.96
CA ALA A 179 -18.14 0.37 11.52
C ALA A 179 -18.32 1.46 10.45
N GLY A 180 -17.31 1.69 9.60
CA GLY A 180 -17.42 2.64 8.49
C GLY A 180 -18.48 2.25 7.45
N ARG A 181 -18.56 0.97 7.07
CA ARG A 181 -19.50 0.49 6.05
C ARG A 181 -20.94 0.40 6.56
N GLU A 182 -21.12 -0.19 7.73
CA GLU A 182 -22.42 -0.53 8.32
C GLU A 182 -22.91 0.54 9.28
N GLN A 183 -22.10 1.58 9.53
CA GLN A 183 -22.46 2.74 10.35
C GLN A 183 -22.78 2.31 11.78
N GLN A 184 -21.89 1.47 12.33
CA GLN A 184 -21.98 0.92 13.68
C GLN A 184 -21.06 1.65 14.65
N GLU A 185 -21.36 1.53 15.94
CA GLU A 185 -20.54 2.12 16.99
C GLU A 185 -19.18 1.43 17.11
N ILE A 186 -18.13 2.21 17.32
CA ILE A 186 -16.77 1.70 17.53
C ILE A 186 -16.07 2.46 18.67
N GLU A 187 -15.17 1.78 19.36
CA GLU A 187 -14.35 2.38 20.40
C GLU A 187 -13.28 3.32 19.81
N GLY A 188 -13.10 4.51 20.40
CA GLY A 188 -12.15 5.49 19.89
C GLY A 188 -10.69 5.04 19.94
N ASP A 189 -10.31 4.16 20.87
CA ASP A 189 -8.96 3.59 20.95
C ASP A 189 -8.67 2.60 19.79
N LYS A 190 -9.69 1.89 19.30
CA LYS A 190 -9.61 1.09 18.08
C LYS A 190 -9.36 1.96 16.84
N ILE A 191 -10.07 3.08 16.70
CA ILE A 191 -9.81 4.06 15.61
C ILE A 191 -8.38 4.59 15.71
N ASP A 192 -7.96 5.04 16.89
CA ASP A 192 -6.61 5.56 17.11
C ASP A 192 -5.53 4.53 16.76
N ARG A 193 -5.78 3.24 17.04
CA ARG A 193 -4.90 2.14 16.67
C ARG A 193 -4.80 1.97 15.16
N VAL A 194 -5.93 1.92 14.43
CA VAL A 194 -5.92 1.81 12.96
C VAL A 194 -5.15 2.97 12.33
N ILE A 195 -5.41 4.21 12.77
CA ILE A 195 -4.72 5.39 12.25
C ILE A 195 -3.21 5.31 12.53
N LYS A 196 -2.81 4.85 13.72
CA LYS A 196 -1.40 4.67 14.07
C LYS A 196 -0.74 3.63 13.17
N ASP A 197 -1.37 2.48 12.98
CA ASP A 197 -0.86 1.40 12.12
C ASP A 197 -0.63 1.87 10.68
N GLU A 198 -1.59 2.59 10.09
CA GLU A 198 -1.48 3.18 8.75
C GLU A 198 -0.32 4.18 8.67
N ARG A 199 -0.20 5.07 9.67
CA ARG A 199 0.89 6.06 9.75
C ARG A 199 2.26 5.41 9.85
N ASP A 200 2.40 4.37 10.66
CA ASP A 200 3.66 3.66 10.86
C ASP A 200 4.08 2.94 9.56
N ALA A 201 3.12 2.34 8.84
CA ALA A 201 3.35 1.72 7.52
C ALA A 201 3.73 2.76 6.44
N TRP A 202 3.05 3.90 6.36
CA TRP A 202 3.44 4.99 5.45
C TRP A 202 4.80 5.60 5.80
N ALA A 203 5.14 5.71 7.08
CA ALA A 203 6.46 6.17 7.50
C ALA A 203 7.56 5.19 7.07
N PHE A 204 7.29 3.88 7.13
CA PHE A 204 8.18 2.87 6.57
C PHE A 204 8.33 3.06 5.05
N ALA A 205 7.21 3.17 4.32
CA ALA A 205 7.22 3.34 2.87
C ALA A 205 8.05 4.55 2.42
N LEU A 206 7.87 5.71 3.07
CA LEU A 206 8.60 6.94 2.78
C LEU A 206 10.13 6.80 2.97
N ARG A 207 10.57 6.01 3.95
CA ARG A 207 12.01 5.72 4.12
C ARG A 207 12.51 4.81 3.01
N THR A 208 11.73 3.79 2.66
CA THR A 208 12.06 2.80 1.63
C THR A 208 12.15 3.40 0.23
N ILE A 209 11.21 4.28 -0.16
CA ILE A 209 11.18 4.88 -1.50
C ILE A 209 12.09 6.10 -1.67
N LYS A 210 12.86 6.47 -0.64
CA LYS A 210 13.81 7.60 -0.68
C LYS A 210 14.77 7.58 -1.89
N PRO A 211 15.28 6.43 -2.37
CA PRO A 211 16.10 6.38 -3.58
C PRO A 211 15.35 6.85 -4.85
N LEU A 212 14.07 6.53 -4.99
CA LEU A 212 13.24 6.98 -6.11
C LEU A 212 13.00 8.50 -6.03
N ILE A 213 12.86 9.05 -4.82
CA ILE A 213 12.72 10.50 -4.62
C ILE A 213 14.01 11.23 -4.99
N LYS A 214 15.15 10.74 -4.49
CA LYS A 214 16.47 11.37 -4.74
C LYS A 214 16.92 11.29 -6.19
N SER A 215 16.55 10.23 -6.91
CA SER A 215 16.83 10.09 -8.35
C SER A 215 15.97 10.98 -9.24
N GLY A 216 14.95 11.65 -8.69
CA GLY A 216 14.01 12.48 -9.45
C GLY A 216 12.90 11.70 -10.15
N ILE A 217 12.82 10.37 -9.96
CA ILE A 217 11.73 9.53 -10.48
C ILE A 217 10.39 9.87 -9.80
N LEU A 218 10.44 10.13 -8.49
CA LEU A 218 9.29 10.56 -7.70
C LEU A 218 9.54 11.93 -7.10
N SER A 219 8.54 12.82 -7.15
CA SER A 219 8.59 14.03 -6.33
C SER A 219 8.00 13.74 -4.94
N LEU A 220 8.57 14.36 -3.90
CA LEU A 220 8.01 14.25 -2.55
C LEU A 220 6.58 14.79 -2.46
N ASN A 221 6.24 15.79 -3.29
CA ASN A 221 4.89 16.33 -3.36
C ASN A 221 3.92 15.32 -3.96
N ASP A 222 4.27 14.65 -5.05
CA ASP A 222 3.40 13.62 -5.65
C ASP A 222 3.14 12.47 -4.67
N VAL A 223 4.16 12.04 -3.94
CA VAL A 223 4.03 11.01 -2.90
C VAL A 223 3.07 11.47 -1.79
N ARG A 224 3.21 12.70 -1.28
CA ARG A 224 2.32 13.25 -0.25
C ARG A 224 0.89 13.35 -0.73
N ASN A 225 0.69 13.89 -1.94
CA ASN A 225 -0.62 14.02 -2.58
C ASN A 225 -1.27 12.64 -2.74
N PHE A 226 -0.51 11.63 -3.18
CA PHE A 226 -1.02 10.27 -3.26
C PHE A 226 -1.46 9.72 -1.90
N ILE A 227 -0.60 9.83 -0.88
CA ILE A 227 -0.91 9.30 0.46
C ILE A 227 -2.16 9.96 1.05
N HIS A 228 -2.23 11.30 1.03
CA HIS A 228 -3.28 12.03 1.72
C HIS A 228 -4.58 12.15 0.93
N ASP A 229 -4.50 12.37 -0.39
CA ASP A 229 -5.68 12.68 -1.22
C ASP A 229 -6.25 11.45 -1.93
N ILE A 230 -5.53 10.33 -1.92
CA ILE A 230 -5.96 9.08 -2.54
C ILE A 230 -5.99 7.95 -1.51
N ALA A 231 -4.83 7.55 -0.96
CA ALA A 231 -4.74 6.34 -0.14
C ALA A 231 -5.50 6.46 1.19
N LEU A 232 -5.32 7.55 1.93
CA LEU A 232 -5.96 7.78 3.24
C LEU A 232 -7.35 8.42 3.14
N LYS A 233 -7.84 8.66 1.93
CA LYS A 233 -9.11 9.38 1.73
C LYS A 233 -10.32 8.59 2.22
N SER A 234 -10.36 7.27 1.97
CA SER A 234 -11.43 6.40 2.47
C SER A 234 -11.47 6.39 4.00
N TYR A 235 -10.33 6.13 4.65
CA TYR A 235 -10.18 6.18 6.11
C TYR A 235 -10.63 7.52 6.69
N SER A 236 -10.23 8.63 6.06
CA SER A 236 -10.63 9.96 6.50
C SER A 236 -12.14 10.18 6.39
N ASN A 237 -12.77 9.67 5.33
CA ASN A 237 -14.21 9.76 5.14
C ASN A 237 -14.98 8.89 6.13
N ASP A 238 -14.50 7.66 6.39
CA ASP A 238 -15.10 6.76 7.36
C ASP A 238 -15.06 7.37 8.77
N VAL A 239 -13.90 7.90 9.17
CA VAL A 239 -13.75 8.58 10.47
C VAL A 239 -14.67 9.81 10.56
N ARG A 240 -14.73 10.66 9.53
CA ARG A 240 -15.66 11.81 9.52
C ARG A 240 -17.10 11.35 9.66
N SER A 241 -17.51 10.34 8.90
CA SER A 241 -18.88 9.81 8.93
C SER A 241 -19.26 9.28 10.32
N LEU A 242 -18.34 8.57 10.99
CA LEU A 242 -18.53 8.08 12.35
C LEU A 242 -18.65 9.22 13.37
N ILE A 243 -17.91 10.31 13.19
CA ILE A 243 -18.00 11.50 14.05
C ILE A 243 -19.32 12.23 13.84
N GLU A 244 -19.69 12.52 12.59
CA GLU A 244 -20.92 13.25 12.22
C GLU A 244 -22.18 12.56 12.76
N LYS A 245 -22.13 11.23 12.92
CA LYS A 245 -23.23 10.41 13.43
C LYS A 245 -23.10 10.06 14.92
N ASP A 246 -22.09 10.59 15.61
CA ASP A 246 -21.78 10.31 17.03
C ASP A 246 -21.64 8.81 17.34
N LEU A 247 -21.06 8.03 16.42
CA LEU A 247 -20.87 6.58 16.54
C LEU A 247 -19.55 6.20 17.24
N ILE A 248 -18.79 7.19 17.73
CA ILE A 248 -17.52 6.94 18.43
C ILE A 248 -17.74 6.89 19.94
N LYS A 249 -17.56 5.70 20.51
CA LYS A 249 -17.57 5.46 21.95
C LYS A 249 -16.28 5.99 22.56
N THR A 250 -16.42 6.97 23.45
CA THR A 250 -15.38 7.34 24.40
C THR A 250 -15.49 6.44 25.62
N LYS A 251 -14.39 5.84 26.10
CA LYS A 251 -14.38 5.19 27.41
C LYS A 251 -14.97 6.15 28.44
N ASN A 252 -16.11 5.81 29.02
CA ASN A 252 -16.56 6.47 30.24
C ASN A 252 -15.51 6.16 31.30
N ASN A 253 -14.68 7.14 31.64
CA ASN A 253 -13.84 7.07 32.84
C ASN A 253 -14.79 6.88 34.04
N LYS A 254 -14.91 5.64 34.49
CA LYS A 254 -15.39 5.32 35.84
C LYS A 254 -14.19 5.20 36.75
#